data_AF-A0A6G2BDH8-F1
#
_entry.id   AF-A0A6G2BDH8-F1
#
_cell.length_a   1.000
_cell.length_b   1.000
_cell.length_c   1.000
_cell.angle_alpha   90.00
_cell.angle_beta   90.00
_cell.angle_gamma   90.00
#
_symmetry.space_group_name_H-M   'P 1'
#
loop_
_entity.id
_entity.type
_entity.pdbx_description
1 polymer ?
#
loop_
_entity_poly.entity_id
_entity_poly.type
_entity_poly.pdbx_seq_one_letter_code
_entity_poly.pdbx_strand_id
1 'polypeptide(L)'
;MQIPPIGARVWIACAAHLELGIPAWHGDATVTRRIPCGPCWRNAAYRGRWTSATDIYTAARDCQEPTGYIARTDDGTQINVVNGDTGVLAVLLATETGSVAA
;
A
#
# COMPACT_ATOMS: atom_id res chain seq x y z
N MET A 1 3.40 1.97 -11.97
CA MET A 1 2.99 0.87 -11.10
C MET A 1 1.47 0.74 -11.15
N GLN A 2 0.92 -0.45 -11.37
CA GLN A 2 -0.51 -0.70 -11.19
C GLN A 2 -0.78 -0.94 -9.71
N ILE A 3 -1.74 -0.22 -9.11
CA ILE A 3 -2.09 -0.37 -7.70
C ILE A 3 -3.21 -1.41 -7.58
N PRO A 4 -3.01 -2.51 -6.83
CA PRO A 4 -4.06 -3.50 -6.62
C PRO A 4 -5.27 -2.91 -5.89
N PRO A 5 -6.48 -3.50 -6.08
CA PRO A 5 -7.64 -3.09 -5.32
C PRO A 5 -7.47 -3.40 -3.83
N ILE A 6 -8.15 -2.63 -2.98
CA ILE A 6 -8.23 -2.94 -1.54
C ILE A 6 -8.87 -4.32 -1.37
N GLY A 7 -8.28 -5.16 -0.53
CA GLY A 7 -8.66 -6.55 -0.32
C GLY A 7 -7.88 -7.54 -1.20
N ALA A 8 -7.11 -7.08 -2.19
CA ALA A 8 -6.28 -7.97 -2.99
C ALA A 8 -5.14 -8.59 -2.17
N ARG A 9 -4.83 -9.86 -2.44
CA ARG A 9 -3.63 -10.53 -1.95
C ARG A 9 -2.44 -10.20 -2.83
N VAL A 10 -1.31 -9.92 -2.21
CA VAL A 10 -0.04 -9.62 -2.89
C VAL A 10 1.07 -10.38 -2.20
N TRP A 11 2.05 -10.84 -2.96
CA TRP A 11 3.33 -11.26 -2.42
C TRP A 11 4.29 -10.08 -2.53
N ILE A 12 4.97 -9.74 -1.45
CA ILE A 12 5.91 -8.63 -1.38
C ILE A 12 7.27 -9.18 -0.96
N ALA A 13 8.34 -8.63 -1.51
CA ALA A 13 9.69 -8.75 -0.98
C ALA A 13 10.30 -7.35 -0.88
N CYS A 14 10.85 -7.02 0.28
CA CYS A 14 11.56 -5.78 0.52
C CYS A 14 12.96 -6.02 1.07
N ALA A 15 13.92 -5.24 0.55
CA ALA A 15 15.26 -5.16 1.09
C ALA A 15 15.23 -4.50 2.47
N ALA A 16 16.22 -4.83 3.30
CA ALA A 16 16.40 -4.15 4.57
C ALA A 16 16.70 -2.67 4.33
N HIS A 17 16.06 -1.79 5.10
CA HIS A 17 16.36 -0.36 5.12
C HIS A 17 17.09 -0.02 6.42
N LEU A 18 18.41 -0.19 6.41
CA LEU A 18 19.26 -0.08 7.61
C LEU A 18 19.13 1.28 8.32
N GLU A 19 19.02 2.37 7.55
CA GLU A 19 18.86 3.73 8.09
C GLU A 19 17.54 3.95 8.83
N LEU A 20 16.50 3.18 8.49
CA LEU A 20 15.17 3.26 9.10
C LEU A 20 14.92 2.13 10.10
N GLY A 21 15.91 1.26 10.33
CA GLY A 21 15.77 0.09 11.19
C GLY A 21 14.76 -0.95 10.68
N ILE A 22 14.45 -0.95 9.38
CA ILE A 22 13.46 -1.86 8.78
C ILE A 22 14.21 -3.12 8.31
N PRO A 23 13.89 -4.32 8.84
CA PRO A 23 14.53 -5.57 8.39
C PRO A 23 14.06 -5.94 6.98
N ALA A 24 14.85 -6.77 6.29
CA ALA A 24 14.39 -7.38 5.05
C ALA A 24 13.19 -8.28 5.34
N TRP A 25 12.23 -8.33 4.42
CA TRP A 25 11.01 -9.11 4.59
C TRP A 25 10.53 -9.65 3.25
N HIS A 26 9.93 -10.84 3.26
CA HIS A 26 9.17 -11.34 2.12
C HIS A 26 8.00 -12.20 2.56
N GLY A 27 6.93 -12.22 1.77
CA GLY A 27 5.75 -13.02 2.04
C GLY A 27 4.46 -12.41 1.52
N ASP A 28 3.35 -12.99 1.95
CA ASP A 28 2.03 -12.54 1.54
C ASP A 28 1.50 -11.43 2.43
N ALA A 29 0.73 -10.55 1.82
CA ALA A 29 0.00 -9.49 2.50
C ALA A 29 -1.30 -9.16 1.76
N THR A 30 -2.21 -8.49 2.45
CA THR A 30 -3.48 -8.01 1.90
C THR A 30 -3.43 -6.51 1.76
N VAL A 31 -3.77 -5.98 0.59
CA VAL A 31 -3.86 -4.52 0.37
C VAL A 31 -4.97 -3.94 1.22
N THR A 32 -4.65 -3.01 2.12
CA THR A 32 -5.62 -2.42 3.05
C THR A 32 -5.93 -0.97 2.74
N ARG A 33 -4.98 -0.22 2.16
CA ARG A 33 -5.11 1.22 1.90
C ARG A 33 -4.30 1.64 0.69
N ARG A 34 -4.65 2.78 0.11
CA ARG A 34 -3.84 3.49 -0.89
C ARG A 34 -2.93 4.50 -0.19
N ILE A 35 -1.89 4.94 -0.88
CA ILE A 35 -1.04 6.07 -0.48
C ILE A 35 -1.31 7.22 -1.48
N PRO A 36 -1.77 8.40 -1.03
CA PRO A 36 -2.09 9.50 -1.92
C PRO A 36 -0.84 10.05 -2.60
N CYS A 37 -0.97 10.59 -3.81
CA CYS A 37 0.11 11.37 -4.41
C CYS A 37 0.34 12.70 -3.67
N GLY A 38 1.49 13.33 -3.92
CA GLY A 38 1.88 14.60 -3.30
C GLY A 38 0.82 15.72 -3.42
N PRO A 39 0.19 15.96 -4.58
CA PRO A 39 -0.91 16.91 -4.71
C PRO A 39 -2.12 16.58 -3.83
N CYS A 40 -2.59 15.33 -3.81
CA CYS A 40 -3.71 14.90 -2.96
C CYS A 40 -3.39 15.02 -1.47
N TRP A 41 -2.16 14.67 -1.09
CA TRP A 41 -1.64 14.89 0.26
C TRP A 41 -1.69 16.37 0.65
N ARG A 42 -1.11 17.25 -0.19
CA ARG A 42 -1.10 18.69 0.05
C ARG A 42 -2.51 19.25 0.17
N ASN A 43 -3.44 18.86 -0.70
CA ASN A 43 -4.83 19.32 -0.63
C ASN A 43 -5.52 18.95 0.68
N ALA A 44 -5.20 17.80 1.27
CA ALA A 44 -5.70 17.42 2.59
C ALA A 44 -5.02 18.21 3.71
N ALA A 45 -3.70 18.42 3.62
CA ALA A 45 -2.92 19.16 4.62
C ALA A 45 -3.25 20.68 4.63
N TYR A 46 -3.49 21.29 3.46
CA TYR A 46 -3.81 22.73 3.33
C TYR A 46 -5.19 23.12 3.88
N ARG A 47 -6.05 22.16 4.23
CA ARG A 47 -7.34 22.45 4.91
C ARG A 47 -7.18 22.91 6.37
N GLY A 48 -5.94 23.21 6.80
CA GLY A 48 -5.70 24.14 7.91
C GLY A 48 -5.90 23.56 9.31
N ARG A 49 -5.91 22.23 9.47
CA ARG A 49 -5.87 21.56 10.77
C ARG A 49 -4.75 20.53 10.76
N TRP A 50 -4.25 20.20 11.96
CA TRP A 50 -3.44 19.00 12.18
C TRP A 50 -4.03 17.85 11.38
N THR A 51 -3.26 17.31 10.44
CA THR A 51 -3.74 16.28 9.53
C THR A 51 -4.06 15.04 10.35
N SER A 52 -5.35 14.78 10.55
CA SER A 52 -5.79 13.60 11.26
C SER A 52 -5.57 12.36 10.39
N ALA A 53 -5.47 11.18 10.99
CA ALA A 53 -5.41 9.93 10.22
C ALA A 53 -6.58 9.77 9.24
N THR A 54 -7.73 10.38 9.55
CA THR A 54 -8.92 10.43 8.68
C THR A 54 -8.72 11.30 7.45
N ASP A 55 -8.02 12.43 7.56
CA ASP A 55 -7.70 13.30 6.43
C ASP A 55 -6.76 12.60 5.45
N ILE A 56 -5.76 11.87 5.98
CA ILE A 56 -4.85 11.03 5.19
C ILE A 56 -5.63 9.94 4.45
N TYR A 57 -6.55 9.28 5.14
CA TYR A 57 -7.39 8.22 4.57
C TYR A 57 -8.29 8.76 3.44
N THR A 58 -8.91 9.92 3.66
CA THR A 58 -9.78 10.56 2.67
C THR A 58 -8.98 10.96 1.44
N ALA A 59 -7.81 11.58 1.62
CA ALA A 59 -6.90 11.91 0.54
C ALA A 59 -6.50 10.68 -0.27
N ALA A 60 -6.17 9.57 0.39
CA ALA A 60 -5.78 8.32 -0.24
C ALA A 60 -6.92 7.68 -1.04
N ARG A 61 -8.14 7.72 -0.50
CA ARG A 61 -9.34 7.16 -1.13
C ARG A 61 -9.72 7.92 -2.40
N ASP A 62 -9.69 9.25 -2.31
CA ASP A 62 -10.16 10.14 -3.36
C ASP A 62 -9.06 10.45 -4.40
N CYS A 63 -7.81 10.03 -4.16
CA CYS A 63 -6.71 10.16 -5.10
C CYS A 63 -6.90 9.24 -6.32
N GLN A 64 -7.07 9.86 -7.49
CA GLN A 64 -7.19 9.14 -8.76
C GLN A 64 -5.87 8.53 -9.24
N GLU A 65 -4.74 9.13 -8.83
CA GLU A 65 -3.39 8.68 -9.19
C GLU A 65 -2.56 8.44 -7.92
N PRO A 66 -2.88 7.40 -7.13
CA PRO A 66 -2.14 7.14 -5.91
C PRO A 66 -0.69 6.74 -6.23
N THR A 67 0.23 7.08 -5.32
CA THR A 67 1.66 6.78 -5.50
C THR A 67 2.03 5.40 -5.01
N GLY A 68 1.12 4.70 -4.33
CA GLY A 68 1.40 3.39 -3.72
C GLY A 68 0.23 2.86 -2.91
N TYR A 69 0.49 1.85 -2.10
CA TYR A 69 -0.48 1.23 -1.21
C TYR A 69 0.17 0.69 0.08
N ILE A 70 -0.66 0.42 1.08
CA ILE A 70 -0.27 -0.24 2.33
C ILE A 70 -0.86 -1.64 2.31
N ALA A 71 0.02 -2.64 2.41
CA ALA A 71 -0.38 -4.02 2.61
C ALA A 71 -0.21 -4.41 4.08
N ARG A 72 -1.09 -5.30 4.57
CA ARG A 72 -1.02 -5.85 5.92
C ARG A 72 -0.78 -7.35 5.83
N THR A 73 0.27 -7.80 6.49
CA THR A 73 0.60 -9.23 6.66
C THR A 73 -0.36 -9.88 7.66
N ASP A 74 -0.38 -11.21 7.70
CA ASP A 74 -1.28 -11.94 8.59
C ASP A 74 -0.91 -11.77 10.08
N ASP A 75 0.35 -11.43 10.38
CA ASP A 75 0.83 -11.07 11.73
C ASP A 75 0.55 -9.62 12.13
N GLY A 76 -0.09 -8.83 11.25
CA GLY A 76 -0.49 -7.45 11.51
C GLY A 76 0.53 -6.39 11.11
N THR A 77 1.72 -6.77 10.68
CA THR A 77 2.74 -5.85 10.14
C THR A 77 2.22 -5.10 8.92
N GLN A 78 2.52 -3.80 8.84
CA GLN A 78 2.15 -2.96 7.71
C GLN A 78 3.36 -2.67 6.83
N ILE A 79 3.19 -2.88 5.52
CA ILE A 79 4.23 -2.69 4.52
C ILE A 79 3.76 -1.62 3.54
N ASN A 80 4.56 -0.58 3.39
CA ASN A 80 4.34 0.46 2.40
C ASN A 80 4.98 0.02 1.08
N VAL A 81 4.18 0.00 0.01
CA VAL A 81 4.64 -0.27 -1.35
C VAL A 81 4.43 1.00 -2.15
N VAL A 82 5.53 1.69 -2.46
CA VAL A 82 5.51 3.02 -3.11
C VAL A 82 6.17 2.93 -4.47
N ASN A 83 5.57 3.57 -5.46
CA ASN A 83 6.11 3.68 -6.81
C ASN A 83 7.47 4.40 -6.79
N GLY A 84 8.49 3.77 -7.36
CA GLY A 84 9.87 4.28 -7.35
C GLY A 84 10.73 3.81 -6.19
N ASP A 85 10.18 3.05 -5.24
CA ASP A 85 10.99 2.36 -4.23
C ASP A 85 11.68 1.15 -4.88
N THR A 86 13.00 1.28 -5.13
CA THR A 86 13.81 0.22 -5.74
C THR A 86 14.08 -0.94 -4.80
N GLY A 87 13.80 -0.79 -3.50
CA GLY A 87 13.96 -1.82 -2.48
C GLY A 87 12.76 -2.75 -2.34
N VAL A 88 11.66 -2.50 -3.04
CA VAL A 88 10.40 -3.25 -2.87
C VAL A 88 9.92 -3.83 -4.20
N LEU A 89 9.76 -5.16 -4.23
CA LEU A 89 9.07 -5.90 -5.28
C LEU A 89 7.71 -6.34 -4.74
N ALA A 90 6.65 -6.13 -5.52
CA ALA A 90 5.32 -6.61 -5.17
C ALA A 90 4.62 -7.22 -6.39
N VAL A 91 4.01 -8.37 -6.18
CA VAL A 91 3.32 -9.15 -7.20
C VAL A 91 1.88 -9.41 -6.74
N LEU A 92 0.91 -9.14 -7.63
CA LEU A 92 -0.48 -9.49 -7.38
C LEU A 92 -0.64 -11.00 -7.38
N LEU A 93 -1.15 -11.55 -6.28
CA LEU A 93 -1.55 -12.95 -6.24
C LEU A 93 -2.93 -13.06 -6.89
N ALA A 94 -3.08 -13.98 -7.84
CA ALA A 94 -4.39 -14.25 -8.42
C ALA A 94 -5.35 -14.60 -7.28
N THR A 95 -6.50 -13.93 -7.21
CA THR A 95 -7.62 -14.45 -6.44
C THR A 95 -7.94 -15.81 -7.04
N GLU A 96 -7.84 -16.90 -6.26
CA GLU A 96 -8.35 -18.19 -6.68
C GLU A 96 -9.81 -17.99 -7.08
N THR A 97 -10.07 -17.91 -8.39
CA THR A 97 -11.41 -18.03 -8.94
C THR A 97 -11.80 -19.46 -8.62
N GLY A 98 -12.67 -19.62 -7.61
CA GLY A 98 -13.10 -20.92 -7.16
C GLY A 98 -13.51 -21.82 -8.32
N SER A 99 -13.03 -23.07 -8.24
CA SER A 99 -13.64 -24.29 -8.78
C SER A 99 -14.61 -24.10 -9.94
N VAL A 100 -14.15 -24.37 -11.17
CA VAL A 100 -15.08 -24.77 -12.22
C VAL A 100 -15.55 -26.17 -11.88
N ALA A 101 -16.66 -26.24 -11.14
CA ALA A 101 -17.51 -27.42 -11.19
C ALA A 101 -18.13 -27.48 -12.59
N ALA A 102 -17.70 -28.44 -13.40
CA ALA A 102 -18.45 -29.05 -14.50
C ALA A 102 -17.84 -30.41 -14.82
#